data_AF-A0A382ZEX1-F1
#
_entry.id   AF-A0A382ZEX1-F1
#
_cell.length_a   1.000
_cell.length_b   1.000
_cell.length_c   1.000
_cell.angle_alpha   90.00
_cell.angle_beta   90.00
_cell.angle_gamma   90.00
#
_symmetry.space_group_name_H-M   'P 1'
#
loop_
_entity.id
_entity.type
_entity.pdbx_description
1 polymer ?
#
loop_
_entity_poly.entity_id
_entity_poly.type
_entity_poly.pdbx_seq_one_letter_code
_entity_poly.pdbx_strand_id
1 'polypeptide(L)' 'MKPPDWIFTEGNSAMNSIDISRSERETGMLESENLNEAVRAVLDEGFVVLNSVIDHEHIHEIQAKMLEDVPVITALP' A
#
# COMPACT_ATOMS: atom_id res chain seq x y z
N MET A 1 26.29 13.53 21.85
CA MET A 1 24.92 12.98 22.03
C MET A 1 24.81 11.81 21.09
N LYS A 2 24.65 10.59 21.62
CA LYS A 2 24.47 9.40 20.78
C LYS A 2 23.00 9.41 20.33
N PRO A 3 22.70 9.25 19.03
CA PRO A 3 21.33 9.20 18.56
C PRO A 3 20.57 8.07 19.29
N PRO A 4 19.30 8.30 19.64
CA PRO A 4 18.49 7.31 20.36
C PRO A 4 18.25 6.05 19.51
N ASP A 5 18.21 4.90 20.18
CA ASP A 5 18.28 3.57 19.57
C ASP A 5 17.15 3.26 18.57
N TRP A 6 16.05 4.02 18.58
CA TRP A 6 14.96 3.92 17.58
C TRP A 6 15.34 4.35 16.17
N ILE A 7 16.48 5.02 15.99
CA ILE A 7 17.01 5.39 14.67
C ILE A 7 17.67 4.18 13.97
N PHE A 8 18.07 3.15 14.73
CA PHE A 8 18.73 1.94 14.22
C PHE A 8 17.93 0.66 14.42
N THR A 9 16.69 0.75 14.91
CA THR A 9 15.78 -0.38 14.83
C THR A 9 15.37 -0.53 13.36
N GLU A 10 16.10 -1.38 12.63
CA GLU A 10 15.49 -2.22 11.61
C GLU A 10 14.32 -2.92 12.29
N GLY A 11 13.17 -2.26 12.25
CA GLY A 11 11.94 -2.84 12.71
C GLY A 11 11.72 -4.07 11.86
N ASN A 12 11.86 -5.24 12.47
CA ASN A 12 11.23 -6.47 12.05
C ASN A 12 9.69 -6.38 12.16
N SER A 13 9.11 -5.22 11.84
CA SER A 13 7.74 -5.13 11.37
C SER A 13 7.77 -5.77 10.00
N ALA A 14 7.54 -7.08 9.96
CA ALA A 14 6.98 -7.71 8.78
C ALA A 14 5.66 -6.96 8.51
N MET A 15 5.76 -5.84 7.80
CA MET A 15 4.63 -5.04 7.36
C MET A 15 3.78 -6.04 6.59
N ASN A 16 2.53 -6.29 7.00
CA ASN A 16 1.61 -7.25 6.39
C ASN A 16 1.39 -6.94 4.91
N SER A 17 2.37 -7.30 4.10
CA SER A 17 2.61 -6.77 2.79
C SER A 17 2.86 -7.94 1.87
N ILE A 18 1.97 -8.10 0.91
CA ILE A 18 1.97 -9.22 -0.02
C ILE A 18 2.30 -8.66 -1.40
N ASP A 19 3.35 -9.19 -2.01
CA ASP A 19 3.69 -8.87 -3.40
C ASP A 19 2.79 -9.63 -4.36
N ILE A 20 1.96 -8.87 -5.10
CA ILE A 20 1.02 -9.47 -6.05
C ILE A 20 1.73 -9.78 -7.36
N SER A 21 1.57 -11.02 -7.82
CA SER A 21 2.14 -11.45 -9.09
C SER A 21 1.46 -10.74 -10.27
N ARG A 22 2.13 -10.71 -11.42
CA ARG A 22 1.54 -10.17 -12.66
C ARG A 22 0.22 -10.88 -13.00
N SER A 23 0.16 -12.20 -12.82
CA SER A 23 -1.03 -13.00 -13.12
C SER A 23 -2.22 -12.59 -12.26
N GLU A 24 -2.04 -12.52 -10.94
CA GLU A 24 -3.09 -12.09 -10.00
C GLU A 24 -3.56 -10.67 -10.25
N ARG A 25 -2.63 -9.78 -10.64
CA ARG A 25 -2.97 -8.41 -11.04
C ARG A 25 -3.81 -8.37 -12.31
N GLU A 26 -3.44 -9.14 -13.33
CA GLU A 26 -4.15 -9.19 -14.61
C GLU A 26 -5.52 -9.86 -14.50
N THR A 27 -5.67 -10.85 -13.61
CA THR A 27 -6.96 -11.52 -13.34
C THR A 27 -7.83 -10.76 -12.35
N GLY A 28 -7.23 -9.89 -11.53
CA GLY A 28 -7.90 -9.21 -10.42
C GLY A 28 -8.26 -10.15 -9.27
N MET A 29 -7.62 -11.31 -9.17
CA MET A 29 -7.90 -12.35 -8.18
C MET A 29 -6.60 -12.78 -7.50
N LEU A 30 -6.64 -12.91 -6.16
CA LEU A 30 -5.53 -13.51 -5.42
C LEU A 30 -5.53 -15.03 -5.60
N GLU A 31 -4.34 -15.58 -5.77
CA GLU A 31 -4.14 -17.02 -5.65
C GLU A 31 -4.32 -17.47 -4.20
N SER A 32 -4.59 -18.76 -4.04
CA SER A 32 -4.94 -19.33 -2.73
C SER A 32 -3.90 -19.07 -1.62
N GLU A 33 -2.62 -18.97 -1.95
CA GLU A 33 -1.55 -18.66 -1.01
C GLU A 33 -1.66 -17.23 -0.48
N ASN A 34 -1.63 -16.24 -1.39
CA ASN A 34 -1.77 -14.83 -1.06
C ASN A 34 -3.12 -14.49 -0.43
N LEU A 35 -4.20 -15.17 -0.83
CA LEU A 35 -5.51 -15.01 -0.20
C LEU A 35 -5.50 -15.43 1.27
N ASN A 36 -4.90 -16.59 1.58
CA ASN A 36 -4.82 -17.08 2.96
C ASN A 36 -3.98 -16.15 3.84
N GLU A 37 -2.89 -15.63 3.29
CA GLU A 37 -2.04 -14.66 3.99
C GLU A 37 -2.78 -13.33 4.21
N ALA A 38 -3.48 -12.82 3.19
CA ALA A 38 -4.27 -11.60 3.31
C ALA A 38 -5.39 -11.72 4.35
N VAL A 39 -6.07 -12.87 4.40
CA VAL A 39 -7.11 -13.13 5.42
C VAL A 39 -6.50 -13.15 6.83
N ARG A 40 -5.35 -13.81 7.02
CA ARG A 40 -4.65 -13.81 8.31
C ARG A 40 -4.25 -12.41 8.72
N ALA A 41 -3.63 -11.65 7.82
CA ALA A 41 -3.23 -10.26 8.06
C ALA A 41 -4.40 -9.37 8.52
N VAL A 42 -5.55 -9.49 7.86
CA VAL A 42 -6.76 -8.74 8.23
C VAL A 42 -7.31 -9.19 9.59
N LEU A 43 -7.29 -10.49 9.91
CA LEU A 43 -7.79 -10.99 11.19
C LEU A 43 -6.88 -10.63 12.37
N ASP A 44 -5.57 -10.70 12.17
CA ASP A 44 -4.58 -10.54 13.23
C ASP A 44 -4.19 -9.08 13.46
N GLU A 45 -4.07 -8.28 12.39
CA GLU A 45 -3.61 -6.88 12.45
C GLU A 45 -4.67 -5.86 11.99
N GLY A 46 -5.80 -6.33 11.44
CA GLY A 46 -6.88 -5.46 10.98
C GLY A 46 -6.69 -4.88 9.58
N PHE A 47 -5.55 -5.12 8.94
CA PHE A 47 -5.26 -4.63 7.58
C PHE A 47 -4.25 -5.52 6.84
N VAL A 48 -4.21 -5.35 5.53
CA VAL A 48 -3.19 -5.92 4.64
C VAL A 48 -2.82 -4.90 3.57
N VAL A 49 -1.54 -4.85 3.20
CA VAL A 49 -1.01 -4.05 2.10
C VAL A 49 -0.74 -4.99 0.92
N LEU A 50 -1.36 -4.72 -0.22
CA LEU A 50 -1.10 -5.47 -1.45
C LEU A 50 -0.22 -4.62 -2.35
N ASN A 51 1.02 -5.06 -2.60
CA ASN A 51 1.95 -4.32 -3.44
C ASN A 51 1.69 -4.61 -4.91
N SER A 52 2.05 -3.63 -5.76
CA SER A 52 2.04 -3.78 -7.23
C SER A 52 0.66 -4.05 -7.85
N VAL A 53 -0.44 -3.83 -7.12
CA VAL A 53 -1.82 -4.06 -7.60
C VAL A 53 -2.29 -3.08 -8.67
N ILE A 54 -1.75 -1.87 -8.70
CA ILE A 54 -2.12 -0.82 -9.64
C ILE A 54 -0.87 -0.44 -10.44
N ASP A 55 -1.05 -0.24 -11.75
CA ASP A 55 0.02 0.32 -12.58
C ASP A 55 0.35 1.75 -12.13
N HIS A 56 1.64 2.06 -12.03
CA HIS A 56 2.08 3.39 -11.60
C HIS A 56 1.62 4.48 -12.58
N GLU A 57 1.42 4.16 -13.85
CA GLU A 57 0.87 5.11 -14.83
C GLU A 57 -0.53 5.60 -14.41
N HIS A 58 -1.41 4.70 -13.96
CA HIS A 58 -2.73 5.07 -13.47
C HIS A 58 -2.66 5.91 -12.18
N ILE A 59 -1.69 5.62 -11.30
CA ILE A 59 -1.49 6.39 -10.07
C ILE A 59 -1.07 7.83 -10.40
N HIS A 60 -0.18 8.01 -11.39
CA HIS A 60 0.25 9.34 -11.82
C HIS A 60 -0.88 10.18 -12.41
N GLU A 61 -1.78 9.56 -13.19
CA GLU A 61 -2.95 10.27 -13.72
C GLU A 61 -3.90 10.74 -12.61
N ILE A 62 -4.16 9.88 -11.62
CA ILE A 62 -4.99 10.24 -10.47
C ILE A 62 -4.32 11.37 -9.67
N GLN A 63 -3.02 11.25 -9.41
CA GLN A 63 -2.26 12.29 -8.71
C GLN A 63 -2.34 13.63 -9.43
N ALA A 64 -2.16 13.65 -10.75
CA ALA A 64 -2.24 14.88 -11.55
C ALA A 64 -3.61 15.56 -11.40
N LYS A 65 -4.71 14.80 -11.54
CA LYS A 65 -6.07 15.33 -11.38
C LYS A 65 -6.34 15.81 -9.96
N MET A 66 -5.89 15.06 -8.95
CA MET A 66 -6.04 15.50 -7.55
C MET A 66 -5.29 16.82 -7.29
N LEU A 67 -4.13 17.02 -7.89
CA LEU A 67 -3.37 18.28 -7.76
C LEU A 67 -4.07 19.44 -8.48
N GLU A 68 -4.74 19.19 -9.60
CA GLU A 68 -5.59 20.19 -10.27
C GLU A 68 -6.78 20.62 -9.39
N ASP A 69 -7.29 19.74 -8.54
CA ASP A 69 -8.39 20.02 -7.61
C ASP A 69 -7.96 20.78 -6.35
N VAL A 70 -6.66 20.77 -5.99
CA VAL A 70 -6.15 21.41 -4.76
C VAL A 70 -6.50 22.92 -4.68
N PRO A 71 -6.33 23.75 -5.72
CA PRO A 71 -6.71 25.15 -5.68
C PRO A 71 -8.21 25.36 -5.44
N VAL A 72 -9.06 24.44 -5.90
CA VAL A 72 -10.52 24.51 -5.70
C VAL A 72 -10.86 24.18 -4.25
N ILE A 73 -10.28 23.10 -3.71
CA ILE A 73 -10.51 22.64 -2.33
C ILE A 73 -9.99 23.68 -1.32
N THR A 74 -8.82 24.25 -1.56
CA THR A 74 -8.18 25.21 -0.64
C THR A 74 -8.79 26.61 -0.68
N ALA A 75 -9.60 26.91 -1.70
CA ALA A 75 -10.36 28.16 -1.80
C ALA A 75 -11.73 28.09 -1.11
N LEU A 76 -12.11 26.93 -0.53
CA LEU A 76 -13.34 26.79 0.25
C LEU A 76 -13.19 27.53 1.60
N PRO A 77 -14.22 28.27 2.05
CA PRO A 77 -14.19 29.07 3.28
C PRO A 77 -14.17 28.25 4.58
#